data_AF-A0A952CSH8-F1
#
_entry.id   AF-A0A952CSH8-F1
#
_cell.length_a   1.000
_cell.length_b   1.000
_cell.length_c   1.000
_cell.angle_alpha   90.00
_cell.angle_beta   90.00
_cell.angle_gamma   90.00
#
_symmetry.space_group_name_H-M   'P 1'
#
loop_
_entity.id
_entity.type
_entity.pdbx_description
1 polymer ?
#
loop_
_entity_poly.entity_id
_entity_poly.type
_entity_poly.pdbx_seq_one_letter_code
_entity_poly.pdbx_strand_id
1 'polypeptide(L)'
;MTRKLTKVVALLAGLVLAGLAAQVAAQDGATPDVTLATDADYGAHLATPGGNSLYLYVEDGDGASACVDACSKNWPALLVGDDGVATVGEGLDQNLVATYTRPDGGVQVTYGGHPLYTFRRDTAEGTTRGQKLGDAFFLVSPRGEAITEKLPQQKVELAPEELEALMTRGGQLFAANCAVCHGAEGGGGIGPALAGNSIVGNTPFIAERIINGFIEHGMPGFGTALDDHEIAAVATFVRNSWGNDFGAVLDEEVSAER
;
A
#
# COMPACT_ATOMS: atom_id res chain seq x y z
N MET A 1 87.15 -18.81 -34.95
CA MET A 1 87.85 -17.69 -34.28
C MET A 1 86.96 -16.45 -34.35
N THR A 2 86.53 -15.93 -33.18
CA THR A 2 86.34 -14.47 -32.85
C THR A 2 85.59 -13.58 -33.86
N ARG A 3 84.46 -12.89 -33.60
CA ARG A 3 83.97 -11.99 -32.51
C ARG A 3 82.47 -11.74 -32.79
N LYS A 4 81.50 -11.86 -31.89
CA LYS A 4 81.08 -11.03 -30.73
C LYS A 4 80.55 -9.60 -31.06
N LEU A 5 79.39 -9.30 -30.45
CA LEU A 5 78.67 -8.02 -30.21
C LEU A 5 77.68 -7.58 -31.33
N THR A 6 76.45 -7.10 -31.11
CA THR A 6 75.88 -6.36 -29.95
C THR A 6 74.33 -6.27 -30.03
N LYS A 7 73.64 -6.42 -28.88
CA LYS A 7 72.42 -5.73 -28.33
C LYS A 7 71.20 -5.52 -29.25
N VAL A 8 69.96 -5.81 -28.82
CA VAL A 8 69.19 -5.04 -27.83
C VAL A 8 68.24 -5.97 -27.04
N VAL A 9 68.30 -5.89 -25.70
CA VAL A 9 67.31 -6.45 -24.78
C VAL A 9 66.37 -5.31 -24.41
N ALA A 10 65.09 -5.43 -24.76
CA ALA A 10 64.04 -4.56 -24.26
C ALA A 10 63.55 -5.13 -22.91
N LEU A 11 63.75 -4.37 -21.83
CA LEU A 11 63.14 -4.62 -20.53
C LEU A 11 61.65 -4.29 -20.62
N LEU A 12 60.79 -5.29 -20.45
CA LEU A 12 59.39 -5.10 -20.06
C LEU A 12 59.32 -5.18 -18.54
N ALA A 13 59.17 -4.02 -17.89
CA ALA A 13 58.85 -3.92 -16.47
C ALA A 13 57.39 -4.34 -16.27
N GLY A 14 57.18 -5.55 -15.76
CA GLY A 14 55.87 -6.02 -15.31
C GLY A 14 55.47 -5.31 -14.02
N LEU A 15 54.55 -4.36 -14.12
CA LEU A 15 53.90 -3.73 -12.97
C LEU A 15 52.75 -4.66 -12.53
N VAL A 16 53.02 -5.56 -11.58
CA VAL A 16 51.96 -6.35 -10.93
C VAL A 16 51.30 -5.47 -9.87
N LEU A 17 50.23 -4.77 -10.25
CA LEU A 17 49.30 -4.21 -9.27
C LEU A 17 48.54 -5.38 -8.63
N ALA A 18 48.94 -5.77 -7.44
CA ALA A 18 48.11 -6.57 -6.55
C ALA A 18 46.95 -5.69 -6.08
N GLY A 19 45.84 -5.71 -6.83
CA GLY A 19 44.58 -5.12 -6.38
C GLY A 19 44.09 -5.88 -5.15
N LEU A 20 44.04 -5.20 -4.00
CA LEU A 20 43.19 -5.59 -2.89
C LEU A 20 41.74 -5.51 -3.40
N ALA A 21 41.23 -6.60 -3.95
CA ALA A 21 39.80 -6.79 -4.07
C ALA A 21 39.29 -6.97 -2.64
N ALA A 22 38.75 -5.90 -2.06
CA ALA A 22 37.85 -6.04 -0.94
C ALA A 22 36.65 -6.83 -1.45
N GLN A 23 36.59 -8.13 -1.16
CA GLN A 23 35.33 -8.84 -1.22
C GLN A 23 34.39 -8.18 -0.21
N VAL A 24 33.53 -7.29 -0.69
CA VAL A 24 32.25 -7.01 -0.04
C VAL A 24 31.47 -8.31 -0.16
N ALA A 25 31.53 -9.13 0.87
CA ALA A 25 30.57 -10.19 1.06
C ALA A 25 29.20 -9.50 1.17
N ALA A 26 28.34 -9.71 0.18
CA ALA A 26 26.91 -9.49 0.38
C ALA A 26 26.54 -10.36 1.58
N GLN A 27 26.17 -9.74 2.70
CA GLN A 27 25.43 -10.48 3.71
C GLN A 27 24.16 -10.93 3.00
N ASP A 28 23.95 -12.24 2.89
CA ASP A 28 22.65 -12.80 2.55
C ASP A 28 21.65 -12.25 3.56
N GLY A 29 20.96 -11.18 3.18
CA GLY A 29 19.99 -10.51 4.02
C GLY A 29 18.79 -11.43 4.17
N ALA A 30 18.61 -12.03 5.34
CA ALA A 30 17.40 -12.76 5.66
C ALA A 30 16.19 -11.83 5.43
N THR A 31 15.15 -12.36 4.78
CA THR A 31 13.90 -11.63 4.59
C THR A 31 13.28 -11.34 5.96
N PRO A 32 12.95 -10.08 6.29
CA PRO A 32 12.38 -9.74 7.59
C PRO A 32 11.00 -10.38 7.78
N ASP A 33 10.51 -10.53 9.01
CA ASP A 33 9.16 -11.07 9.26
C ASP A 33 8.06 -10.01 9.09
N VAL A 34 8.41 -8.75 9.36
CA VAL A 34 7.51 -7.59 9.31
C VAL A 34 8.10 -6.52 8.40
N THR A 35 7.31 -6.03 7.46
CA THR A 35 7.65 -4.96 6.52
C THR A 35 6.62 -3.83 6.60
N LEU A 36 6.82 -2.78 5.80
CA LEU A 36 5.85 -1.71 5.60
C LEU A 36 5.11 -1.89 4.28
N ALA A 37 3.80 -1.64 4.31
CA ALA A 37 2.98 -1.37 3.15
C ALA A 37 2.29 -0.01 3.34
N THR A 38 1.75 0.54 2.25
CA THR A 38 0.96 1.78 2.29
C THR A 38 -0.42 1.50 1.74
N ASP A 39 -1.44 1.96 2.45
CA ASP A 39 -2.83 1.95 2.02
C ASP A 39 -3.31 3.40 1.80
N ALA A 40 -4.13 3.62 0.78
CA ALA A 40 -4.63 4.94 0.40
C ALA A 40 -5.51 5.61 1.49
N ASP A 41 -6.27 4.82 2.23
CA ASP A 41 -7.16 5.27 3.28
C ASP A 41 -6.49 5.26 4.65
N TYR A 42 -5.52 4.38 4.89
CA TYR A 42 -4.95 4.16 6.23
C TYR A 42 -3.46 4.49 6.36
N GLY A 43 -2.80 4.83 5.25
CA GLY A 43 -1.39 5.20 5.22
C GLY A 43 -0.46 4.01 5.43
N ALA A 44 0.74 4.32 5.94
CA ALA A 44 1.74 3.29 6.24
C ALA A 44 1.24 2.36 7.36
N HIS A 45 1.31 1.05 7.11
CA HIS A 45 0.94 0.01 8.05
C HIS A 45 1.89 -1.19 7.94
N LEU A 46 1.90 -2.03 8.97
CA LEU A 46 2.68 -3.25 8.99
C LEU A 46 2.12 -4.27 7.99
N ALA A 47 3.02 -4.98 7.31
CA ALA A 47 2.68 -6.07 6.41
C ALA A 47 3.67 -7.23 6.56
N THR A 48 3.36 -8.39 5.99
CA THR A 48 4.33 -9.45 5.77
C THR A 48 5.19 -9.15 4.53
N PRO A 49 6.33 -9.83 4.33
CA PRO A 49 7.12 -9.71 3.10
C PRO A 49 6.35 -10.04 1.82
N GLY A 50 5.31 -10.88 1.93
CA GLY A 50 4.40 -11.21 0.84
C GLY A 50 3.22 -10.24 0.70
N GLY A 51 3.28 -9.05 1.30
CA GLY A 51 2.31 -7.98 1.11
C GLY A 51 0.97 -8.14 1.84
N ASN A 52 0.82 -9.11 2.73
CA ASN A 52 -0.41 -9.25 3.53
C ASN A 52 -0.39 -8.24 4.68
N SER A 53 -1.45 -7.46 4.82
CA SER A 53 -1.64 -6.50 5.92
C SER A 53 -1.63 -7.19 7.28
N LEU A 54 -1.01 -6.55 8.27
CA LEU A 54 -0.94 -7.04 9.64
C LEU A 54 -1.83 -6.23 10.58
N TYR A 55 -2.50 -6.96 11.46
CA TYR A 55 -3.52 -6.45 12.36
C TYR A 55 -3.18 -6.76 13.81
N LEU A 56 -3.64 -5.91 14.71
CA LEU A 56 -3.77 -6.18 16.14
C LEU A 56 -5.23 -6.47 16.50
N TYR A 57 -5.42 -7.17 17.61
CA TYR A 57 -6.73 -7.45 18.19
C TYR A 57 -6.86 -6.71 19.52
N VAL A 58 -7.92 -5.89 19.69
CA VAL A 58 -8.07 -5.02 20.87
C VAL A 58 -8.37 -5.77 22.16
N GLU A 59 -8.84 -7.01 22.07
CA GLU A 59 -9.09 -7.87 23.23
C GLU A 59 -7.82 -8.63 23.67
N ASP A 60 -6.71 -8.50 22.93
CA ASP A 60 -5.41 -8.99 23.41
C ASP A 60 -4.94 -8.17 24.61
N GLY A 61 -4.29 -8.83 25.56
CA GLY A 61 -3.84 -8.22 26.80
C GLY A 61 -2.51 -8.80 27.27
N ASP A 62 -1.70 -7.98 27.94
CA ASP A 62 -0.39 -8.36 28.48
C ASP A 62 0.57 -9.00 27.45
N GLY A 63 0.44 -8.60 26.17
CA GLY A 63 1.23 -9.16 25.05
C GLY A 63 0.83 -10.58 24.64
N ALA A 64 -0.28 -11.11 25.18
CA ALA A 64 -0.80 -12.43 24.88
C ALA A 64 -2.06 -12.37 24.00
N SER A 65 -2.17 -13.35 23.10
CA SER A 65 -3.29 -13.49 22.17
C SER A 65 -4.54 -14.05 22.86
N ALA A 66 -5.62 -13.28 22.92
CA ALA A 66 -6.98 -13.75 23.18
C ALA A 66 -7.62 -14.42 21.95
N CYS A 67 -7.09 -14.19 20.75
CA CYS A 67 -7.57 -14.79 19.50
C CYS A 67 -7.14 -16.26 19.36
N VAL A 68 -7.97 -17.16 19.88
CA VAL A 68 -7.78 -18.62 19.81
C VAL A 68 -8.94 -19.33 19.08
N ASP A 69 -8.79 -20.62 18.80
CA ASP A 69 -9.81 -21.49 18.22
C ASP A 69 -10.45 -20.95 16.93
N ALA A 70 -11.74 -20.59 16.98
CA ALA A 70 -12.48 -20.09 15.83
C ALA A 70 -11.96 -18.73 15.34
N CYS A 71 -11.40 -17.91 16.25
CA CYS A 71 -10.80 -16.64 15.90
C CYS A 71 -9.59 -16.86 14.98
N SER A 72 -8.65 -17.72 15.40
CA SER A 72 -7.40 -18.00 14.67
C SER A 72 -7.62 -18.59 13.28
N LYS A 73 -8.78 -19.19 13.01
CA LYS A 73 -9.13 -19.65 11.66
C LYS A 73 -9.29 -18.48 10.69
N ASN A 74 -9.92 -17.39 11.12
CA ASN A 74 -10.14 -16.18 10.30
C ASN A 74 -8.96 -15.21 10.38
N TRP A 75 -8.28 -15.21 11.52
CA TRP A 75 -7.17 -14.34 11.87
C TRP A 75 -5.94 -15.16 12.22
N PRO A 76 -5.25 -15.77 11.24
CA PRO A 76 -4.06 -16.54 11.52
C PRO A 76 -2.97 -15.68 12.17
N ALA A 77 -2.40 -16.19 13.26
CA ALA A 77 -1.25 -15.58 13.91
C ALA A 77 -0.05 -15.51 12.94
N LEU A 78 0.68 -14.40 12.93
CA LEU A 78 1.97 -14.32 12.27
C LEU A 78 3.00 -15.08 13.12
N LEU A 79 3.40 -16.26 12.65
CA LEU A 79 4.41 -17.07 13.32
C LEU A 79 5.79 -16.77 12.77
N VAL A 80 6.77 -16.69 13.66
CA VAL A 80 8.19 -16.56 13.32
C VAL A 80 8.76 -17.92 12.90
N GLY A 81 9.81 -17.90 12.08
CA GLY A 81 10.55 -19.09 11.65
C GLY A 81 11.28 -19.84 12.78
N ASP A 82 12.01 -20.90 12.40
CA ASP A 82 12.62 -21.85 13.33
C ASP A 82 13.67 -21.25 14.28
N ASP A 83 14.22 -20.06 13.98
CA ASP A 83 15.18 -19.38 14.84
C ASP A 83 14.53 -18.66 16.03
N GLY A 84 13.20 -18.50 16.03
CA GLY A 84 12.45 -17.86 17.10
C GLY A 84 12.70 -16.36 17.24
N VAL A 85 13.38 -15.73 16.28
CA VAL A 85 13.74 -14.31 16.31
C VAL A 85 12.93 -13.57 15.25
N ALA A 86 12.09 -12.63 15.70
CA ALA A 86 11.36 -11.76 14.79
C ALA A 86 12.22 -10.55 14.38
N THR A 87 12.22 -10.25 13.09
CA THR A 87 12.98 -9.16 12.48
C THR A 87 12.08 -8.23 11.69
N VAL A 88 12.47 -6.96 11.58
CA VAL A 88 11.73 -5.94 10.84
C VAL A 88 12.53 -5.39 9.67
N GLY A 89 11.82 -5.00 8.61
CA GLY A 89 12.39 -4.34 7.44
C GLY A 89 12.72 -2.86 7.68
N GLU A 90 13.20 -2.21 6.63
CA GLU A 90 13.52 -0.78 6.64
C GLU A 90 12.30 0.08 7.05
N GLY A 91 12.55 1.13 7.82
CA GLY A 91 11.51 2.07 8.29
C GLY A 91 10.77 1.63 9.55
N LEU A 92 11.08 0.45 10.10
CA LEU A 92 10.50 -0.07 11.34
C LEU A 92 11.55 -0.10 12.47
N ASP A 93 11.08 0.13 13.70
CA ASP A 93 11.93 0.04 14.89
C ASP A 93 12.05 -1.41 15.37
N GLN A 94 13.28 -1.95 15.33
CA GLN A 94 13.60 -3.30 15.82
C GLN A 94 13.38 -3.45 17.34
N ASN A 95 13.28 -2.37 18.10
CA ASN A 95 12.94 -2.42 19.53
C ASN A 95 11.44 -2.61 19.79
N LEU A 96 10.59 -2.42 18.78
CA LEU A 96 9.15 -2.62 18.90
C LEU A 96 8.74 -4.05 18.57
N VAL A 97 9.57 -4.81 17.86
CA VAL A 97 9.29 -6.22 17.54
C VAL A 97 9.82 -7.15 18.63
N ALA A 98 8.99 -8.14 18.98
CA ALA A 98 9.33 -9.20 19.91
C ALA A 98 8.54 -10.47 19.55
N THR A 99 8.62 -11.50 20.39
CA THR A 99 7.90 -12.75 20.19
C THR A 99 7.17 -13.18 21.46
N TYR A 100 6.06 -13.88 21.27
CA TYR A 100 5.23 -14.46 22.33
C TYR A 100 5.01 -15.95 22.06
N THR A 101 5.31 -16.79 23.04
CA THR A 101 5.03 -18.23 22.96
C THR A 101 3.56 -18.49 23.30
N ARG A 102 2.81 -18.94 22.32
CA ARG A 102 1.39 -19.28 22.45
C ARG A 102 1.20 -20.59 23.23
N PRO A 103 0.04 -20.81 23.87
CA PRO A 103 -0.27 -22.07 24.55
C PRO A 103 -0.30 -23.30 23.63
N ASP A 104 -0.54 -23.10 22.33
CA ASP A 104 -0.51 -24.13 21.30
C ASP A 104 0.91 -24.48 20.82
N GLY A 105 1.94 -23.81 21.36
CA GLY A 105 3.35 -24.01 21.03
C GLY A 105 3.87 -23.15 19.88
N GLY A 106 3.00 -22.42 19.18
CA GLY A 106 3.44 -21.47 18.15
C GLY A 106 4.17 -20.28 18.75
N VAL A 107 5.23 -19.80 18.08
CA VAL A 107 5.90 -18.55 18.45
C VAL A 107 5.36 -17.44 17.56
N GLN A 108 4.58 -16.53 18.14
CA GLN A 108 3.92 -15.47 17.41
C GLN A 108 4.74 -14.18 17.48
N VAL A 109 4.80 -13.45 16.38
CA VAL A 109 5.41 -12.13 16.31
C VAL A 109 4.50 -11.12 17.01
N THR A 110 5.10 -10.27 17.83
CA THR A 110 4.45 -9.10 18.43
C THR A 110 5.12 -7.82 17.95
N TYR A 111 4.38 -6.73 17.77
CA TYR A 111 4.94 -5.41 17.49
C TYR A 111 4.27 -4.34 18.35
N GLY A 112 5.05 -3.47 18.99
CA GLY A 112 4.53 -2.49 19.97
C GLY A 112 3.84 -3.16 21.17
N GLY A 113 4.17 -4.43 21.46
CA GLY A 113 3.49 -5.23 22.48
C GLY A 113 2.19 -5.91 22.02
N HIS A 114 1.80 -5.78 20.75
CA HIS A 114 0.60 -6.41 20.21
C HIS A 114 0.92 -7.68 19.41
N PRO A 115 0.27 -8.83 19.69
CA PRO A 115 0.33 -9.99 18.80
C PRO A 115 -0.18 -9.64 17.40
N LEU A 116 0.56 -10.05 16.37
CA LEU A 116 0.23 -9.74 14.98
C LEU A 116 -0.53 -10.87 14.31
N TYR A 117 -1.53 -10.50 13.51
CA TYR A 117 -2.38 -11.40 12.74
C TYR A 117 -2.43 -11.00 11.27
N THR A 118 -2.58 -11.99 10.41
CA THR A 118 -3.05 -11.79 9.03
C THR A 118 -4.56 -12.02 8.96
N PHE A 119 -5.21 -11.61 7.87
CA PHE A 119 -6.63 -11.86 7.67
C PHE A 119 -6.88 -12.76 6.47
N ARG A 120 -7.60 -13.87 6.66
CA ARG A 120 -7.79 -14.88 5.60
C ARG A 120 -8.54 -14.36 4.35
N ARG A 121 -9.26 -13.24 4.44
CA ARG A 121 -9.98 -12.66 3.28
C ARG A 121 -9.18 -11.56 2.57
N ASP A 122 -8.00 -11.22 3.07
CA ASP A 122 -7.02 -10.43 2.34
C ASP A 122 -6.28 -11.38 1.38
N THR A 123 -6.80 -11.48 0.16
CA THR A 123 -6.34 -12.45 -0.86
C THR A 123 -5.44 -11.81 -1.92
N ALA A 124 -5.18 -10.51 -1.82
CA ALA A 124 -4.29 -9.76 -2.70
C ALA A 124 -3.42 -8.83 -1.84
N GLU A 125 -2.20 -8.56 -2.32
CA GLU A 125 -1.26 -7.68 -1.63
C GLU A 125 -1.87 -6.30 -1.39
N GLY A 126 -1.59 -5.73 -0.21
CA GLY A 126 -2.12 -4.42 0.19
C GLY A 126 -3.61 -4.37 0.48
N THR A 127 -4.35 -5.49 0.43
CA THR A 127 -5.76 -5.49 0.84
C THR A 127 -5.89 -5.36 2.35
N THR A 128 -6.78 -4.47 2.79
CA THR A 128 -6.98 -4.09 4.20
C THR A 128 -8.39 -4.48 4.70
N ARG A 129 -8.99 -5.58 4.21
CA ARG A 129 -10.41 -5.93 4.48
C ARG A 129 -10.67 -6.33 5.92
N GLY A 130 -9.63 -6.62 6.69
CA GLY A 130 -9.72 -6.88 8.12
C GLY A 130 -9.92 -5.59 8.95
N GLN A 131 -9.63 -4.43 8.38
CA GLN A 131 -9.62 -3.17 9.10
C GLN A 131 -11.01 -2.83 9.67
N LYS A 132 -11.07 -2.56 10.98
CA LYS A 132 -12.29 -2.29 11.76
C LYS A 132 -13.33 -3.44 11.74
N LEU A 133 -12.94 -4.67 11.38
CA LEU A 133 -13.91 -5.76 11.33
C LEU A 133 -14.39 -6.11 12.75
N GLY A 134 -15.69 -5.86 13.00
CA GLY A 134 -16.31 -6.07 14.31
C GLY A 134 -15.80 -5.13 15.39
N ASP A 135 -15.24 -3.97 15.02
CA ASP A 135 -14.62 -2.99 15.91
C ASP A 135 -13.49 -3.55 16.79
N ALA A 136 -12.89 -4.68 16.36
CA ALA A 136 -11.97 -5.42 17.19
C ALA A 136 -10.58 -5.62 16.57
N PHE A 137 -10.46 -5.59 15.24
CA PHE A 137 -9.19 -5.76 14.54
C PHE A 137 -8.81 -4.49 13.79
N PHE A 138 -7.56 -4.07 13.96
CA PHE A 138 -7.04 -2.83 13.40
C PHE A 138 -5.66 -3.03 12.79
N LEU A 139 -5.41 -2.38 11.66
CA LEU A 139 -4.08 -2.25 11.08
C LEU A 139 -3.13 -1.65 12.10
N VAL A 140 -1.88 -2.11 12.06
CA VAL A 140 -0.84 -1.64 12.97
C VAL A 140 0.03 -0.60 12.26
N SER A 141 0.22 0.56 12.87
CA SER A 141 1.09 1.61 12.36
C SER A 141 2.58 1.27 12.54
N PRO A 142 3.51 1.99 11.87
CA PRO A 142 4.95 1.83 12.09
C PRO A 142 5.40 2.10 13.55
N ARG A 143 4.53 2.72 14.36
CA ARG A 143 4.77 3.00 15.78
C ARG A 143 4.19 1.92 16.71
N GLY A 144 3.57 0.88 16.15
CA GLY A 144 2.92 -0.17 16.91
C GLY A 144 1.54 0.19 17.46
N GLU A 145 0.97 1.30 17.02
CA GLU A 145 -0.37 1.75 17.45
C GLU A 145 -1.45 1.28 16.46
N ALA A 146 -2.67 1.04 16.96
CA ALA A 146 -3.83 0.80 16.12
C ALA A 146 -4.13 2.02 15.22
N ILE A 147 -4.27 1.79 13.92
CA ILE A 147 -4.81 2.80 13.00
C ILE A 147 -6.32 2.78 13.16
N THR A 148 -6.86 3.69 13.96
CA THR A 148 -8.30 3.74 14.30
C THR A 148 -9.11 4.63 13.39
N GLU A 149 -8.47 5.50 12.62
CA GLU A 149 -9.14 6.36 11.65
C GLU A 149 -8.48 6.24 10.29
N LYS A 150 -9.26 6.53 9.25
CA LYS A 150 -8.65 6.80 7.95
C LYS A 150 -7.71 7.99 8.11
N LEU A 151 -6.63 8.01 7.34
CA LEU A 151 -5.89 9.24 7.09
C LEU A 151 -6.91 10.33 6.83
N PRO A 152 -6.77 11.51 7.46
CA PRO A 152 -7.56 12.65 7.07
C PRO A 152 -7.17 12.96 5.63
N GLN A 153 -7.95 12.43 4.68
CA GLN A 153 -8.01 12.96 3.34
C GLN A 153 -8.53 14.37 3.56
N GLN A 154 -7.61 15.34 3.55
CA GLN A 154 -7.98 16.72 3.72
C GLN A 154 -8.97 17.02 2.62
N LYS A 155 -10.25 17.20 2.98
CA LYS A 155 -11.28 17.63 2.03
C LYS A 155 -10.74 18.89 1.37
N VAL A 156 -10.31 18.77 0.12
CA VAL A 156 -9.73 19.91 -0.57
C VAL A 156 -10.89 20.83 -0.92
N GLU A 157 -10.97 21.94 -0.20
CA GLU A 157 -11.91 23.02 -0.47
C GLU A 157 -11.20 24.03 -1.38
N LEU A 158 -11.61 24.06 -2.65
CA LEU A 158 -11.15 25.03 -3.62
C LEU A 158 -11.89 26.36 -3.48
N ALA A 159 -11.37 27.42 -4.09
CA ALA A 159 -12.13 28.65 -4.22
C ALA A 159 -13.44 28.36 -4.99
N PRO A 160 -14.56 29.03 -4.66
CA PRO A 160 -15.87 28.72 -5.25
C PRO A 160 -15.87 28.73 -6.79
N GLU A 161 -15.14 29.65 -7.41
CA GLU A 161 -15.01 29.75 -8.86
C GLU A 161 -14.23 28.59 -9.49
N GLU A 162 -13.20 28.09 -8.80
CA GLU A 162 -12.41 26.94 -9.23
C GLU A 162 -13.23 25.65 -9.11
N LEU A 163 -13.94 25.50 -7.98
CA LEU A 163 -14.86 24.38 -7.78
C LEU A 163 -15.98 24.39 -8.83
N GLU A 164 -16.59 25.55 -9.12
CA GLU A 164 -17.63 25.67 -10.15
C GLU A 164 -17.11 25.28 -11.54
N ALA A 165 -15.88 25.67 -11.89
CA ALA A 165 -15.25 25.31 -13.15
C ALA A 165 -15.03 23.79 -13.26
N LEU A 166 -14.49 23.15 -12.22
CA LEU A 166 -14.31 21.70 -12.19
C LEU A 166 -15.64 20.95 -12.20
N MET A 167 -16.63 21.39 -11.42
CA MET A 167 -17.98 20.80 -11.43
C MET A 167 -18.63 20.89 -12.81
N THR A 168 -18.47 22.03 -13.50
CA THR A 168 -19.00 22.23 -14.86
C THR A 168 -18.29 21.30 -15.85
N ARG A 169 -16.96 21.25 -15.84
CA ARG A 169 -16.18 20.39 -16.73
C ARG A 169 -16.46 18.91 -16.46
N GLY A 170 -16.42 18.52 -15.19
CA GLY A 170 -16.67 17.17 -14.73
C GLY A 170 -18.07 16.68 -15.04
N GLY A 171 -19.09 17.52 -14.90
CA GLY A 171 -20.47 17.18 -15.27
C GLY A 171 -20.63 16.91 -16.78
N GLN A 172 -19.95 17.69 -17.63
CA GLN A 172 -19.95 17.45 -19.08
C GLN A 172 -19.26 16.13 -19.43
N LEU A 173 -18.10 15.86 -18.83
CA LEU A 173 -17.36 14.61 -19.01
C LEU A 173 -18.15 13.41 -18.49
N PHE A 174 -18.80 13.54 -17.34
CA PHE A 174 -19.65 12.50 -16.76
C PHE A 174 -20.83 12.17 -17.68
N ALA A 175 -21.52 13.19 -18.18
CA ALA A 175 -22.63 13.00 -19.11
C ALA A 175 -22.21 12.31 -20.41
N ALA A 176 -21.02 12.66 -20.93
CA ALA A 176 -20.50 12.10 -22.17
C ALA A 176 -19.99 10.65 -22.02
N ASN A 177 -19.38 10.31 -20.88
CA ASN A 177 -18.59 9.08 -20.76
C ASN A 177 -19.11 8.10 -19.71
N CYS A 178 -19.78 8.58 -18.65
CA CYS A 178 -20.04 7.79 -17.43
C CYS A 178 -21.53 7.50 -17.21
N ALA A 179 -22.40 8.46 -17.55
CA ALA A 179 -23.82 8.45 -17.24
C ALA A 179 -24.57 7.28 -17.88
N VAL A 180 -24.09 6.75 -19.01
CA VAL A 180 -24.69 5.58 -19.67
C VAL A 180 -24.69 4.34 -18.77
N CYS A 181 -23.68 4.20 -17.91
CA CYS A 181 -23.56 3.06 -16.99
C CYS A 181 -23.99 3.41 -15.57
N HIS A 182 -23.57 4.57 -15.06
CA HIS A 182 -23.81 4.97 -13.67
C HIS A 182 -25.10 5.78 -13.46
N GLY A 183 -25.85 6.04 -14.53
CA GLY A 183 -27.06 6.86 -14.52
C GLY A 183 -26.74 8.36 -14.50
N ALA A 184 -27.62 9.17 -15.09
CA ALA A 184 -27.45 10.63 -15.14
C ALA A 184 -27.44 11.29 -13.74
N GLU A 185 -28.11 10.65 -12.78
CA GLU A 185 -28.17 11.08 -11.37
C GLU A 185 -27.29 10.21 -10.46
N GLY A 186 -26.35 9.44 -11.02
CA GLY A 186 -25.43 8.59 -10.25
C GLY A 186 -26.10 7.42 -9.53
N GLY A 187 -27.39 7.15 -9.77
CA GLY A 187 -28.15 6.07 -9.14
C GLY A 187 -27.77 4.65 -9.57
N GLY A 188 -26.85 4.51 -10.53
CA GLY A 188 -26.41 3.23 -11.08
C GLY A 188 -27.33 2.68 -12.16
N GLY A 189 -27.11 1.43 -12.52
CA GLY A 189 -27.85 0.71 -13.56
C GLY A 189 -27.00 -0.45 -14.07
N ILE A 190 -26.26 -0.20 -15.15
CA ILE A 190 -25.24 -1.13 -15.66
C ILE A 190 -24.04 -1.12 -14.71
N GLY A 191 -23.59 0.07 -14.32
CA GLY A 191 -22.57 0.28 -13.30
C GLY A 191 -23.18 0.46 -11.91
N PRO A 192 -22.37 0.35 -10.85
CA PRO A 192 -22.82 0.59 -9.49
C PRO A 192 -23.29 2.04 -9.29
N ALA A 193 -24.10 2.26 -8.26
CA ALA A 193 -24.46 3.60 -7.83
C ALA A 193 -23.22 4.35 -7.30
N LEU A 194 -23.11 5.62 -7.68
CA LEU A 194 -22.12 6.58 -7.20
C LEU A 194 -22.73 7.55 -6.18
N ALA A 195 -24.03 7.80 -6.26
CA ALA A 195 -24.77 8.61 -5.30
C ALA A 195 -24.75 7.96 -3.91
N GLY A 196 -24.32 8.72 -2.89
CA GLY A 196 -24.21 8.27 -1.51
C GLY A 196 -23.17 7.16 -1.27
N ASN A 197 -22.35 6.83 -2.27
CA ASN A 197 -21.40 5.73 -2.17
C ASN A 197 -20.07 6.22 -1.59
N SER A 198 -19.81 5.90 -0.32
CA SER A 198 -18.60 6.33 0.40
C SER A 198 -17.27 5.96 -0.26
N ILE A 199 -17.24 4.95 -1.15
CA ILE A 199 -15.99 4.55 -1.83
C ILE A 199 -15.47 5.66 -2.76
N VAL A 200 -16.35 6.52 -3.29
CA VAL A 200 -15.95 7.63 -4.18
C VAL A 200 -15.20 8.73 -3.42
N GLY A 201 -15.25 8.71 -2.09
CA GLY A 201 -14.47 9.60 -1.23
C GLY A 201 -12.99 9.24 -1.16
N ASN A 202 -12.59 8.02 -1.49
CA ASN A 202 -11.18 7.63 -1.53
C ASN A 202 -10.55 8.15 -2.84
N THR A 203 -9.68 9.16 -2.74
CA THR A 203 -9.10 9.84 -3.91
C THR A 203 -8.28 8.90 -4.81
N PRO A 204 -7.31 8.12 -4.28
CA PRO A 204 -6.59 7.13 -5.09
C PRO A 204 -7.51 6.13 -5.78
N PHE A 205 -8.52 5.62 -5.07
CA PHE A 205 -9.47 4.67 -5.63
C PHE A 205 -10.25 5.25 -6.81
N ILE A 206 -10.86 6.43 -6.64
CA ILE A 206 -11.69 7.00 -7.71
C ILE A 206 -10.84 7.39 -8.92
N ALA A 207 -9.65 7.97 -8.70
CA ALA A 207 -8.72 8.32 -9.77
C ALA A 207 -8.25 7.07 -10.52
N GLU A 208 -7.77 6.05 -9.82
CA GLU A 208 -7.29 4.80 -10.43
C GLU A 208 -8.42 4.06 -11.16
N ARG A 209 -9.64 3.99 -10.60
CA ARG A 209 -10.79 3.41 -11.32
C ARG A 209 -11.13 4.17 -12.59
N ILE A 210 -10.99 5.49 -12.64
CA ILE A 210 -11.23 6.27 -13.87
C ILE A 210 -10.11 6.04 -14.87
N ILE A 211 -8.85 6.02 -14.43
CA ILE A 211 -7.67 5.83 -15.28
C ILE A 211 -7.69 4.43 -15.92
N ASN A 212 -7.77 3.38 -15.09
CA ASN A 212 -7.58 1.99 -15.51
C ASN A 212 -8.90 1.24 -15.76
N GLY A 213 -10.01 1.75 -15.26
CA GLY A 213 -11.30 1.08 -15.32
C GLY A 213 -11.40 -0.09 -14.32
N PHE A 214 -12.42 -0.90 -14.52
CA PHE A 214 -12.56 -2.20 -13.89
C PHE A 214 -12.89 -3.23 -14.97
N ILE A 215 -11.89 -3.50 -15.83
CA ILE A 215 -12.06 -4.16 -17.12
C ILE A 215 -12.76 -5.52 -17.01
N GLU A 216 -12.38 -6.32 -16.01
CA GLU A 216 -13.00 -7.64 -15.76
C GLU A 216 -14.50 -7.55 -15.43
N HIS A 217 -14.96 -6.38 -14.97
CA HIS A 217 -16.34 -6.10 -14.58
C HIS A 217 -17.04 -5.16 -15.56
N GLY A 218 -16.41 -4.86 -16.71
CA GLY A 218 -17.00 -4.12 -17.82
C GLY A 218 -16.91 -2.59 -17.73
N MET A 219 -16.24 -2.03 -16.71
CA MET A 219 -15.94 -0.59 -16.67
C MET A 219 -14.66 -0.32 -17.47
N PRO A 220 -14.70 0.42 -18.60
CA PRO A 220 -13.49 0.76 -19.36
C PRO A 220 -12.63 1.76 -18.59
N GLY A 221 -11.32 1.75 -18.85
CA GLY A 221 -10.40 2.79 -18.40
C GLY A 221 -10.37 3.98 -19.35
N PHE A 222 -10.20 5.18 -18.80
CA PHE A 222 -10.22 6.46 -19.53
C PHE A 222 -8.87 7.17 -19.51
N GLY A 223 -7.84 6.61 -18.88
CA GLY A 223 -6.52 7.25 -18.74
C GLY A 223 -5.83 7.59 -20.06
N THR A 224 -6.13 6.89 -21.15
CA THR A 224 -5.58 7.23 -22.48
C THR A 224 -6.40 8.26 -23.25
N ALA A 225 -7.63 8.53 -22.81
CA ALA A 225 -8.59 9.41 -23.47
C ALA A 225 -8.76 10.76 -22.76
N LEU A 226 -8.55 10.80 -21.44
CA LEU A 226 -8.67 11.98 -20.60
C LEU A 226 -7.33 12.31 -19.95
N ASP A 227 -7.00 13.60 -19.88
CA ASP A 227 -5.85 14.09 -19.13
C ASP A 227 -6.11 14.17 -17.61
N ASP A 228 -5.09 14.56 -16.84
CA ASP A 228 -5.16 14.58 -15.36
C ASP A 228 -6.24 15.54 -14.86
N HIS A 229 -6.29 16.73 -15.46
CA HIS A 229 -7.26 17.76 -15.10
C HIS A 229 -8.70 17.34 -15.44
N GLU A 230 -8.90 16.64 -16.56
CA GLU A 230 -10.21 16.09 -16.94
C GLU A 230 -10.67 14.97 -15.99
N ILE A 231 -9.75 14.11 -15.56
CA ILE A 231 -10.05 13.05 -14.58
C ILE A 231 -10.31 13.67 -13.20
N ALA A 232 -9.52 14.66 -12.77
CA ALA A 232 -9.73 15.41 -11.55
C ALA A 232 -11.10 16.10 -11.55
N ALA A 233 -11.49 16.71 -12.68
CA ALA A 233 -12.80 17.34 -12.85
C ALA A 233 -13.96 16.34 -12.71
N VAL A 234 -13.91 15.19 -13.39
CA VAL A 234 -15.00 14.19 -13.31
C VAL A 234 -15.06 13.52 -11.92
N ALA A 235 -13.91 13.26 -11.30
CA ALA A 235 -13.84 12.74 -9.93
C ALA A 235 -14.43 13.75 -8.93
N THR A 236 -14.04 15.03 -9.04
CA THR A 236 -14.59 16.14 -8.24
C THR A 236 -16.11 16.24 -8.42
N PHE A 237 -16.60 16.17 -9.66
CA PHE A 237 -18.04 16.19 -9.94
C PHE A 237 -18.78 15.06 -9.22
N VAL A 238 -18.29 13.82 -9.32
CA VAL A 238 -18.91 12.66 -8.64
C VAL A 238 -18.89 12.81 -7.11
N ARG A 239 -17.78 13.31 -6.55
CA ARG A 239 -17.57 13.48 -5.11
C ARG A 239 -18.39 14.58 -4.45
N ASN A 240 -18.97 15.48 -5.24
CA ASN A 240 -19.74 16.62 -4.77
C ASN A 240 -21.16 16.65 -5.38
N SER A 241 -21.60 15.52 -5.94
CA SER A 241 -22.96 15.35 -6.49
C SER A 241 -23.77 14.34 -5.69
N TRP A 242 -25.10 14.46 -5.77
CA TRP A 242 -26.05 13.45 -5.29
C TRP A 242 -25.88 13.05 -3.82
N GLY A 243 -25.58 14.03 -2.97
CA GLY A 243 -25.41 13.84 -1.52
C GLY A 243 -23.99 13.44 -1.09
N ASN A 244 -23.05 13.34 -2.03
CA ASN A 244 -21.63 13.23 -1.71
C ASN A 244 -21.06 14.61 -1.34
N ASP A 245 -20.10 14.65 -0.40
CA ASP A 245 -19.40 15.87 0.03
C ASP A 245 -17.94 15.54 0.39
N PHE A 246 -17.19 14.99 -0.56
CA PHE A 246 -15.81 14.54 -0.33
C PHE A 246 -14.74 15.55 -0.78
N GLY A 247 -15.15 16.75 -1.25
CA GLY A 247 -14.22 17.78 -1.71
C GLY A 247 -13.63 17.50 -3.08
N ALA A 248 -12.74 18.39 -3.52
CA ALA A 248 -12.10 18.30 -4.82
C ALA A 248 -11.03 17.21 -4.87
N VAL A 249 -10.72 16.77 -6.10
CA VAL A 249 -9.52 16.01 -6.45
C VAL A 249 -8.63 16.94 -7.26
N LEU A 250 -7.35 16.96 -6.95
CA LEU A 250 -6.34 17.79 -7.60
C LEU A 250 -5.63 17.05 -8.73
N ASP A 251 -5.09 17.78 -9.69
CA ASP A 251 -4.36 17.23 -10.82
C ASP A 251 -3.19 16.35 -10.36
N GLU A 252 -2.44 16.78 -9.35
CA GLU A 252 -1.31 16.02 -8.80
C GLU A 252 -1.74 14.70 -8.13
N GLU A 253 -2.94 14.65 -7.56
CA GLU A 253 -3.50 13.43 -6.97
C GLU A 253 -3.86 12.43 -8.07
N VAL A 254 -4.26 12.91 -9.26
CA VAL A 254 -4.48 12.06 -10.42
C VAL A 254 -3.17 11.62 -11.06
N SER A 255 -2.21 12.52 -11.21
CA SER A 255 -0.89 12.20 -11.78
C SER A 255 -0.16 11.12 -10.98
N ALA A 256 -0.37 11.07 -9.65
CA ALA A 256 0.21 10.06 -8.78
C ALA A 256 -0.30 8.64 -9.03
N GLU A 257 -1.48 8.49 -9.66
CA GLU A 257 -2.14 7.20 -9.90
C GLU A 257 -1.90 6.65 -11.32
N ARG A 258 -1.03 7.28 -12.11
CA ARG A 258 -0.71 6.90 -13.50
C ARG A 258 0.55 6.07 -13.67
#